data_AF-A0A1A8XMH6-F1
#
_entry.id   AF-A0A1A8XMH6-F1
#
_cell.length_a   1.000
_cell.length_b   1.000
_cell.length_c   1.000
_cell.angle_alpha   90.00
_cell.angle_beta   90.00
_cell.angle_gamma   90.00
#
_symmetry.space_group_name_H-M   'P 1'
#
loop_
_entity.id
_entity.type
_entity.pdbx_description
1 polymer ?
#
loop_
_entity_poly.entity_id
_entity_poly.type
_entity_poly.pdbx_seq_one_letter_code
_entity_poly.pdbx_strand_id
1 'polypeptide(L)'
;MLAKMTSKNQLTLPKSITAAVDSPEYFEVEARNGQIVLTPVRIQRGDAVRAKLAELDIGEQDIADAVQWARQKPAARVAQVTKPVRKK
;
A
#
# COMPACT_ATOMS: atom_id res chain seq x y z
N MET A 1 28.31 17.03 0.65
CA MET A 1 29.00 15.87 1.27
C MET A 1 29.45 14.94 0.16
N LEU A 2 30.59 14.26 0.30
CA LEU A 2 31.10 13.29 -0.67
C LEU A 2 30.85 11.86 -0.18
N ALA A 3 30.46 10.97 -1.10
CA ALA A 3 30.36 9.53 -0.89
C ALA A 3 31.53 8.84 -1.60
N LYS A 4 31.98 7.70 -1.08
CA LYS A 4 33.08 6.90 -1.64
C LYS A 4 32.55 5.57 -2.17
N MET A 5 33.13 5.10 -3.27
CA MET A 5 32.93 3.74 -3.77
C MET A 5 33.70 2.73 -2.92
N THR A 6 33.05 1.66 -2.47
CA THR A 6 33.74 0.56 -1.75
C THR A 6 34.34 -0.47 -2.73
N SER A 7 35.08 -1.45 -2.22
CA SER A 7 35.74 -2.51 -3.00
C SER A 7 34.78 -3.42 -3.78
N LYS A 8 33.47 -3.34 -3.52
CA LYS A 8 32.43 -4.10 -4.22
C LYS A 8 31.58 -3.24 -5.15
N ASN A 9 32.09 -2.08 -5.59
CA ASN A 9 31.33 -1.08 -6.35
C ASN A 9 30.04 -0.64 -5.62
N GLN A 10 30.08 -0.61 -4.29
CA GLN A 10 28.97 -0.11 -3.48
C GLN A 10 29.13 1.39 -3.28
N LEU A 11 28.05 2.15 -3.50
CA LEU A 11 27.95 3.56 -3.16
C LEU A 11 27.22 3.72 -1.82
N THR A 12 27.91 4.23 -0.80
CA THR A 12 27.30 4.48 0.51
C THR A 12 26.81 5.93 0.60
N LEU A 13 25.49 6.11 0.74
CA LEU A 13 24.89 7.44 0.86
C LEU A 13 24.74 7.84 2.34
N PRO A 14 24.96 9.13 2.69
CA PRO A 14 24.66 9.64 4.03
C PRO A 14 23.18 9.48 4.37
N LYS A 15 22.88 9.11 5.62
CA LYS A 15 21.50 8.94 6.11
C LYS A 15 20.63 10.18 5.92
N SER A 16 21.21 11.38 5.99
CA SER A 16 20.50 12.63 5.77
C SER A 16 19.95 12.77 4.36
N ILE A 17 20.64 12.22 3.35
CA ILE A 17 20.20 12.26 1.95
C ILE A 17 19.14 11.21 1.69
N THR A 18 19.31 9.99 2.21
CA THR A 18 18.30 8.93 2.06
C THR A 18 17.00 9.25 2.80
N ALA A 19 17.08 9.97 3.93
CA ALA A 19 15.92 10.44 4.67
C ALA A 19 15.13 11.52 3.92
N ALA A 20 15.79 12.35 3.11
CA ALA A 20 15.13 13.39 2.31
C ALA A 20 14.25 12.82 1.18
N VAL A 21 14.41 11.54 0.84
CA VAL A 21 13.66 10.83 -0.20
C VAL A 21 12.77 9.71 0.36
N ASP A 22 12.35 9.82 1.63
CA ASP A 22 11.46 8.88 2.33
C ASP A 22 12.01 7.46 2.54
N SER A 23 13.33 7.28 2.53
CA SER A 23 14.00 5.99 2.84
C SER A 23 13.41 4.78 2.07
N PRO A 24 13.44 4.81 0.73
CA PRO A 24 12.92 3.72 -0.09
C PRO A 24 13.83 2.48 0.01
N GLU A 25 13.23 1.31 -0.19
CA GLU A 25 13.95 0.04 -0.17
C GLU A 25 14.72 -0.20 -1.48
N TYR A 26 14.23 0.36 -2.59
CA TYR A 26 14.80 0.21 -3.92
C TYR A 26 14.91 1.56 -4.63
N PHE A 27 15.91 1.67 -5.50
CA PHE A 27 16.10 2.79 -6.39
C PHE A 27 16.23 2.28 -7.83
N GLU A 28 15.57 2.96 -8.75
CA GLU A 28 15.95 2.92 -10.16
C GLU A 28 17.24 3.73 -10.31
N VAL A 29 18.17 3.20 -11.11
CA VAL A 29 19.52 3.77 -11.28
C VAL A 29 19.73 4.03 -12.77
N GLU A 30 19.95 5.30 -13.12
CA GLU A 30 20.31 5.70 -14.48
C GLU A 30 21.54 6.61 -14.49
N ALA A 31 22.28 6.59 -15.60
CA ALA A 31 23.35 7.53 -15.86
C ALA A 31 22.86 8.61 -16.82
N ARG A 32 22.80 9.87 -16.36
CA ARG A 32 22.32 11.01 -17.15
C ARG A 32 23.33 12.14 -17.08
N ASN A 33 23.88 12.55 -18.23
CA ASN A 33 24.83 13.66 -18.35
C ASN A 33 26.05 13.54 -17.39
N GLY A 34 26.58 12.34 -17.21
CA GLY A 34 27.70 12.08 -16.29
C GLY A 34 27.32 12.06 -14.80
N GLN A 35 26.03 12.08 -14.47
CA GLN A 35 25.51 11.94 -13.12
C GLN A 35 24.80 10.61 -12.95
N ILE A 36 24.89 10.02 -11.77
CA ILE A 36 24.06 8.87 -11.38
C ILE A 36 22.80 9.43 -10.73
N VAL A 37 21.65 9.17 -11.33
CA VAL A 37 20.34 9.54 -10.79
C VAL A 37 19.76 8.32 -10.08
N LEU A 38 19.32 8.54 -8.84
CA LEU A 38 18.69 7.52 -8.01
C LEU A 38 17.24 7.94 -7.77
N THR A 39 16.32 7.23 -8.41
CA THR A 39 14.88 7.50 -8.27
C THR A 39 14.29 6.49 -7.30
N PRO A 40 13.72 6.91 -6.16
CA PRO A 40 13.00 6.03 -5.24
C PRO A 40 11.90 5.24 -5.96
N VAL A 41 11.96 3.91 -5.88
CA VAL A 41 10.90 3.04 -6.40
C VAL A 41 10.24 2.30 -5.25
N ARG A 42 8.92 2.42 -5.16
CA ARG A 42 8.12 1.56 -4.28
C ARG A 42 7.78 0.31 -5.08
N ILE A 43 8.37 -0.83 -4.70
CA ILE A 43 7.89 -2.11 -5.22
C ILE A 43 6.49 -2.32 -4.68
N GLN A 44 5.49 -2.08 -5.53
CA GLN A 44 4.09 -2.28 -5.15
C GLN A 44 3.85 -3.79 -5.03
N ARG A 45 3.82 -4.29 -3.80
CA ARG A 45 3.26 -5.62 -3.51
C ARG A 45 1.77 -5.70 -3.87
N GLY A 46 1.12 -4.59 -4.23
CA GLY A 46 -0.27 -4.56 -4.70
C GLY A 46 -0.50 -5.46 -5.90
N ASP A 47 0.44 -5.54 -6.85
CA ASP A 47 0.30 -6.43 -8.01
C ASP A 47 0.45 -7.90 -7.60
N ALA A 48 1.38 -8.21 -6.69
CA ALA A 48 1.48 -9.55 -6.12
C ALA A 48 0.22 -9.95 -5.33
N VAL A 49 -0.40 -9.00 -4.62
CA VAL A 49 -1.67 -9.21 -3.92
C VAL A 49 -2.81 -9.41 -4.92
N ARG A 50 -2.92 -8.59 -5.98
CA ARG A 50 -3.93 -8.77 -7.05
C ARG A 50 -3.74 -10.09 -7.79
N ALA A 51 -2.52 -10.48 -8.10
CA ALA A 51 -2.20 -11.78 -8.68
C ALA A 51 -2.61 -12.92 -7.74
N LYS A 52 -2.37 -12.78 -6.44
CA LYS A 52 -2.79 -13.77 -5.45
C LYS A 52 -4.30 -13.86 -5.29
N LEU A 53 -5.01 -12.73 -5.38
CA LEU A 53 -6.48 -12.70 -5.38
C LEU A 53 -7.04 -13.37 -6.64
N ALA A 54 -6.45 -13.11 -7.81
CA ALA A 54 -6.82 -13.77 -9.05
C ALA A 54 -6.57 -15.29 -9.02
N GLU A 55 -5.46 -15.76 -8.42
CA GLU A 55 -5.21 -17.19 -8.18
C GLU A 55 -6.28 -17.85 -7.30
N LEU A 56 -6.92 -17.08 -6.42
CA LEU A 56 -7.98 -17.53 -5.52
C LEU A 56 -9.37 -17.35 -6.14
N ASP A 57 -9.45 -17.02 -7.43
CA ASP A 57 -10.68 -16.73 -8.18
C ASP A 57 -11.49 -15.57 -7.59
N ILE A 58 -10.81 -14.65 -6.89
CA ILE A 58 -11.38 -13.42 -6.34
C ILE A 58 -11.16 -12.31 -7.37
N GLY A 59 -12.23 -12.00 -8.10
CA GLY A 59 -12.23 -11.01 -9.17
C GLY A 59 -12.50 -9.59 -8.69
N GLU A 60 -12.51 -8.64 -9.63
CA GLU A 60 -12.79 -7.23 -9.33
C GLU A 60 -14.17 -7.02 -8.72
N GLN A 61 -15.16 -7.83 -9.12
CA GLN A 61 -16.52 -7.77 -8.59
C GLN A 61 -16.56 -8.23 -7.13
N ASP A 62 -15.87 -9.32 -6.79
CA ASP A 62 -15.81 -9.82 -5.39
C ASP A 62 -15.14 -8.81 -4.45
N ILE A 63 -14.12 -8.12 -4.95
CA ILE A 63 -13.46 -7.03 -4.21
C ILE A 63 -14.41 -5.84 -4.04
N ALA A 64 -15.15 -5.46 -5.09
CA ALA A 64 -16.13 -4.38 -5.04
C ALA A 64 -17.24 -4.69 -4.04
N ASP A 65 -17.77 -5.91 -4.07
CA ASP A 65 -18.83 -6.38 -3.17
C ASP A 65 -18.33 -6.45 -1.72
N ALA A 66 -17.11 -6.94 -1.48
CA ALA A 66 -16.49 -6.96 -0.16
C ALA A 66 -16.25 -5.55 0.41
N VAL A 67 -15.80 -4.61 -0.42
CA VAL A 67 -15.62 -3.20 -0.02
C VAL A 67 -16.97 -2.54 0.26
N GLN A 68 -17.98 -2.81 -0.57
CA GLN A 68 -19.34 -2.31 -0.36
C GLN A 68 -19.89 -2.85 0.95
N TRP A 69 -19.78 -4.15 1.21
CA TRP A 69 -20.18 -4.80 2.45
C TRP A 69 -19.45 -4.20 3.67
N ALA A 70 -18.12 -4.07 3.62
CA ALA A 70 -17.33 -3.54 4.73
C ALA A 70 -17.66 -2.06 5.06
N ARG A 71 -18.11 -1.29 4.06
CA ARG A 71 -18.52 0.12 4.21
C ARG A 71 -19.98 0.29 4.61
N GLN A 72 -20.78 -0.78 4.62
CA GLN A 72 -22.12 -0.71 5.20
C GLN A 72 -21.97 -0.44 6.70
N LYS A 73 -22.38 0.76 7.12
CA LYS A 73 -22.46 1.16 8.52
C LYS A 73 -23.32 0.10 9.25
N PRO A 74 -22.91 -0.43 10.42
CA PRO A 74 -23.73 -1.43 11.10
C PRO A 74 -25.07 -0.77 11.42
N ALA A 75 -26.13 -1.26 10.79
CA ALA A 75 -27.49 -0.89 11.11
C ALA A 75 -27.69 -1.21 12.60
N ALA A 76 -28.03 -0.17 13.37
CA ALA A 76 -28.28 -0.27 14.79
C ALA A 76 -29.20 -1.47 15.07
N ARG A 77 -28.67 -2.47 15.76
CA ARG A 77 -29.44 -3.53 16.38
C ARG A 77 -30.24 -2.92 17.53
N VAL A 78 -31.39 -2.32 17.26
CA VAL A 78 -32.53 -2.24 18.20
C VAL A 78 -33.71 -1.57 17.53
N ALA A 79 -34.80 -2.32 17.38
CA ALA A 79 -36.12 -1.98 17.89
C ALA A 79 -37.15 -2.77 17.10
N GLN A 80 -37.66 -3.89 17.66
CA GLN A 80 -39.08 -4.28 17.64
C GLN A 80 -39.34 -5.32 18.75
N VAL A 81 -39.30 -4.89 20.02
CA VAL A 81 -40.07 -5.54 21.10
C VAL A 81 -40.86 -4.44 21.78
N THR A 82 -42.03 -4.11 21.26
CA THR A 82 -43.05 -3.36 22.01
C THR A 82 -44.41 -3.99 21.78
N LYS A 83 -44.92 -4.57 22.87
CA LYS A 83 -46.22 -5.25 23.02
C LYS A 83 -47.39 -4.31 22.68
N PRO A 84 -48.53 -4.81 22.17
CA PRO A 84 -49.71 -3.97 21.99
C PRO A 84 -50.45 -3.80 23.33
N VAL A 85 -50.66 -2.54 23.72
CA VAL A 85 -51.60 -2.15 24.79
C VAL A 85 -53.01 -2.21 24.21
N ARG A 86 -53.84 -3.14 24.70
CA ARG A 86 -55.26 -3.21 24.34
C ARG A 86 -56.06 -2.34 25.31
N LYS A 87 -56.63 -1.24 24.80
CA LYS A 87 -57.65 -0.46 25.50
C LYS A 87 -58.97 -1.25 25.56
N LYS A 88 -59.58 -1.32 26.75
CA LYS A 88 -61.00 -1.07 27.00
C LYS A 88 -61.22 -0.91 28.50
#